data_AF-A0A8H3ZNQ8-F1
#
_entry.id   AF-A0A8H3ZNQ8-F1
#
_cell.length_a   1.000
_cell.length_b   1.000
_cell.length_c   1.000
_cell.angle_alpha   90.00
_cell.angle_beta   90.00
_cell.angle_gamma   90.00
#
_symmetry.space_group_name_H-M   'P 1'
#
loop_
_entity.id
_entity.type
_entity.pdbx_description
1 polymer ?
#
loop_
_entity_poly.entity_id
_entity_poly.type
_entity_poly.pdbx_seq_one_letter_code
_entity_poly.pdbx_strand_id
1 'polypeptide(L)'
;MASMYTKVMVLLDGHTQKRDRELEEERERGKRLAVEVASLRVENTFLRSTSPGLQHTWGPYTPPRPQNQPALEWVVTKEMLQETLRGHNADIDESFALSKASNFPSRECTHAQQIIGNRLFQDWIASPHSTKLLVHWDGRLPRTIADLSPLSLFCTSMSQMLRGHPRFIPLIWLCGLHLDPDESSVGGSSMLCSLIDQLLRRHEFDLSSITTTGAVNLNLLQSGDDKELLRLLYFLVLQIPDIITLVLLIDNVVLYEREEMHAFDALVGLLGLVNERLPAAVKLLFTSTPGTTEVRGAFEDEGLILNVDTLPSLVWAPSDERVARELEDTAQE
;
A
#
# COMPACT_ATOMS: atom_id res chain seq x y z
N MET A 1 19.26 -12.61 -4.52
CA MET A 1 17.87 -12.98 -4.85
C MET A 1 17.35 -14.16 -4.02
N ALA A 2 17.84 -15.41 -4.17
CA ALA A 2 17.28 -16.57 -3.45
C ALA A 2 17.28 -16.43 -1.90
N SER A 3 18.36 -15.92 -1.30
CA SER A 3 18.42 -15.69 0.15
C SER A 3 17.48 -14.56 0.63
N MET A 4 17.19 -13.56 -0.20
CA MET A 4 16.24 -12.50 0.10
C MET A 4 14.81 -13.06 0.08
N TYR A 5 14.51 -13.85 -0.96
CA TYR A 5 13.22 -14.51 -1.13
C TYR A 5 12.82 -15.32 0.11
N THR A 6 13.68 -16.24 0.55
CA THR A 6 13.39 -17.11 1.70
C THR A 6 13.14 -16.31 2.98
N LYS A 7 13.95 -15.28 3.24
CA LYS A 7 13.80 -14.47 4.47
C LYS A 7 12.48 -13.72 4.50
N VAL A 8 12.10 -13.07 3.40
CA VAL A 8 10.84 -12.33 3.34
C VAL A 8 9.66 -13.29 3.43
N MET A 9 9.68 -14.44 2.76
CA MET A 9 8.58 -15.40 2.84
C MET A 9 8.33 -15.85 4.28
N VAL A 10 9.37 -16.12 5.06
CA VAL A 10 9.22 -16.42 6.50
C VAL A 10 8.55 -15.28 7.26
N LEU A 11 8.88 -14.02 6.94
CA LEU A 11 8.23 -12.86 7.57
C LEU A 11 6.76 -12.72 7.14
N LEU A 12 6.44 -12.98 5.87
CA LEU A 12 5.07 -12.95 5.36
C LEU A 12 4.21 -14.06 5.95
N ASP A 13 4.77 -15.27 6.13
CA ASP A 13 4.12 -16.38 6.81
C ASP A 13 3.90 -16.06 8.30
N GLY A 14 4.88 -15.45 8.95
CA GLY A 14 4.78 -14.99 10.35
C GLY A 14 3.70 -13.93 10.54
N HIS A 15 3.65 -12.93 9.65
CA HIS A 15 2.55 -11.95 9.56
C HIS A 15 1.21 -12.67 9.43
N THR A 16 1.18 -13.67 8.55
CA THR A 16 -0.03 -14.41 8.21
C THR A 16 -0.62 -15.10 9.43
N GLN A 17 0.21 -15.88 10.12
CA GLN A 17 -0.16 -16.60 11.34
C GLN A 17 -0.58 -15.65 12.47
N LYS A 18 0.14 -14.52 12.63
CA LYS A 18 -0.18 -13.54 13.67
C LYS A 18 -1.55 -12.90 13.43
N ARG A 19 -1.84 -12.51 12.18
CA ARG A 19 -3.12 -11.91 11.79
C ARG A 19 -4.29 -12.87 11.99
N ASP A 20 -4.12 -14.15 11.63
CA ASP A 20 -5.17 -15.16 11.81
C ASP A 20 -5.53 -15.38 13.28
N ARG A 21 -4.51 -15.41 14.14
CA ARG A 21 -4.72 -15.52 15.58
C ARG A 21 -5.51 -14.33 16.14
N GLU A 22 -5.16 -13.11 15.76
CA GLU A 22 -5.85 -11.90 16.22
C GLU A 22 -7.30 -11.84 15.73
N LEU A 23 -7.54 -12.20 14.46
CA LEU A 23 -8.91 -12.26 13.91
C LEU A 23 -9.78 -13.29 14.64
N GLU A 24 -9.21 -14.46 14.97
CA GLU A 24 -9.96 -15.48 15.73
C GLU A 24 -10.25 -15.02 17.16
N GLU A 25 -9.29 -14.36 17.82
CA GLU A 25 -9.49 -13.77 19.15
C GLU A 25 -10.59 -12.69 19.15
N GLU A 26 -10.59 -11.81 18.14
CA GLU A 26 -11.64 -10.80 17.95
C GLU A 26 -13.00 -11.43 17.68
N ARG A 27 -13.04 -12.49 16.86
CA ARG A 27 -14.27 -13.22 16.56
C ARG A 27 -14.86 -13.89 17.80
N GLU A 28 -14.03 -14.53 18.61
CA GLU A 28 -14.45 -15.15 19.88
C GLU A 28 -14.87 -14.11 20.92
N ARG A 29 -14.22 -12.94 20.94
CA ARG A 29 -14.66 -11.81 21.77
C ARG A 29 -16.02 -11.27 21.31
N GLY A 30 -16.21 -11.11 20.00
CA GLY A 30 -17.48 -10.66 19.41
C GLY A 30 -18.63 -11.62 19.71
N LYS A 31 -18.41 -12.93 19.61
CA LYS A 31 -19.41 -13.95 20.00
C LYS A 31 -19.80 -13.83 21.47
N ARG A 32 -18.83 -13.68 22.38
CA ARG A 32 -19.08 -13.51 23.82
C ARG A 32 -19.91 -12.26 24.12
N LEU A 33 -19.54 -11.12 23.52
CA LEU A 33 -20.28 -9.88 23.67
C LEU A 33 -21.70 -9.97 23.10
N ALA A 34 -21.89 -10.65 21.96
CA ALA A 34 -23.21 -10.83 21.37
C ALA A 34 -24.15 -11.65 22.27
N VAL A 35 -23.63 -12.71 22.90
CA VAL A 35 -24.37 -13.51 23.89
C VAL A 35 -24.75 -12.67 25.11
N GLU A 36 -23.81 -11.86 25.62
CA GLU A 36 -24.05 -10.96 26.75
C GLU A 36 -25.12 -9.91 26.42
N VAL A 37 -25.03 -9.25 25.27
CA VAL A 37 -26.02 -8.28 24.80
C VAL A 37 -27.40 -8.93 24.64
N ALA A 38 -27.46 -10.15 24.11
CA ALA A 38 -28.71 -10.89 23.99
C ALA A 38 -29.32 -11.19 25.38
N SER A 39 -28.50 -11.61 26.34
CA SER A 39 -28.93 -11.85 27.73
C SER A 39 -29.47 -10.57 28.38
N LEU A 40 -28.73 -9.47 28.29
CA LEU A 40 -29.14 -8.16 28.83
C LEU A 40 -30.43 -7.64 28.18
N ARG A 41 -30.64 -7.90 26.88
CA ARG A 41 -31.90 -7.54 26.20
C ARG A 41 -33.10 -8.30 26.75
N VAL A 42 -32.95 -9.60 27.03
CA VAL A 42 -34.01 -10.43 27.64
C VAL A 42 -34.31 -9.92 29.05
N GLU A 43 -33.28 -9.65 29.85
CA GLU A 43 -33.44 -9.11 31.20
C GLU A 43 -34.12 -7.73 31.18
N ASN A 44 -33.70 -6.81 30.30
CA ASN A 44 -34.33 -5.50 30.18
C ASN A 44 -35.82 -5.62 29.79
N THR A 45 -36.15 -6.57 28.92
CA THR A 45 -37.54 -6.83 28.51
C THR A 45 -38.37 -7.35 29.67
N PHE A 46 -37.81 -8.25 30.49
CA PHE A 46 -38.45 -8.77 31.70
C PHE A 46 -38.64 -7.67 32.78
N LEU A 47 -37.65 -6.80 32.97
CA LEU A 47 -37.77 -5.66 33.90
C LEU A 47 -38.81 -4.63 33.41
N ARG A 48 -38.94 -4.44 32.09
CA ARG A 48 -39.98 -3.58 31.51
C ARG A 48 -41.40 -4.17 31.66
N SER A 49 -41.56 -5.49 31.64
CA SER A 49 -42.88 -6.12 31.79
C SER A 49 -43.40 -6.16 33.23
N THR A 50 -42.54 -5.90 34.21
CA THR A 50 -42.88 -5.88 35.65
C THR A 50 -43.13 -4.47 36.20
N SER A 51 -43.02 -3.43 35.37
CA SER A 51 -43.36 -2.05 35.71
C SER A 51 -44.81 -1.71 35.32
N PRO A 52 -45.68 -1.27 36.26
CA PRO A 52 -47.02 -0.81 35.90
C PRO A 52 -46.94 0.59 35.27
N GLY A 53 -47.21 0.67 33.97
CA GLY A 53 -47.53 1.93 33.29
C GLY A 53 -46.61 2.30 32.13
N LEU A 54 -47.02 1.91 30.93
CA LEU A 54 -47.11 2.73 29.70
C LEU A 54 -47.24 1.77 28.51
N GLN A 55 -48.47 1.29 28.30
CA GLN A 55 -48.87 0.71 27.03
C GLN A 55 -48.92 1.85 26.01
N HIS A 56 -47.86 1.99 25.19
CA HIS A 56 -47.94 2.83 24.00
C HIS A 56 -48.82 2.14 22.96
N THR A 57 -50.05 2.65 22.83
CA THR A 57 -50.97 2.43 21.71
C THR A 57 -50.49 3.21 20.50
N TRP A 58 -49.58 2.65 19.71
CA TRP A 58 -49.35 3.07 18.32
C TRP A 58 -49.21 1.82 17.46
N GLY A 59 -50.23 1.58 16.62
CA GLY A 59 -50.20 0.53 15.62
C GLY A 59 -49.11 0.79 14.56
N PRO A 60 -48.72 -0.23 13.78
CA PRO A 60 -47.66 -0.07 12.81
C PRO A 60 -48.10 0.86 11.68
N TYR A 61 -47.56 2.08 11.65
CA TYR A 61 -47.51 2.87 10.43
C TYR A 61 -46.55 2.17 9.47
N THR A 62 -47.09 1.41 8.51
CA THR A 62 -46.36 1.00 7.31
C THR A 62 -46.30 2.18 6.36
N PRO A 63 -45.12 2.79 6.10
CA PRO A 63 -45.02 3.80 5.06
C PRO A 63 -45.30 3.16 3.70
N PRO A 64 -45.92 3.89 2.75
CA PRO A 64 -46.12 3.39 1.40
C PRO A 64 -44.76 3.07 0.77
N ARG A 65 -44.65 1.85 0.22
CA ARG A 65 -43.52 1.44 -0.63
C ARG A 65 -43.39 2.46 -1.76
N PRO A 66 -42.26 3.14 -1.94
CA PRO A 66 -42.02 3.84 -3.19
C PRO A 66 -42.07 2.79 -4.31
N GLN A 67 -42.88 3.09 -5.33
CA GLN A 67 -42.93 2.30 -6.55
C GLN A 67 -41.53 2.34 -7.17
N ASN A 68 -40.84 1.20 -7.15
CA ASN A 68 -39.65 0.99 -7.97
C ASN A 68 -40.08 1.11 -9.43
N GLN A 69 -39.94 2.31 -9.99
CA GLN A 69 -39.74 2.45 -11.42
C GLN A 69 -38.42 1.72 -11.73
N PRO A 70 -38.33 0.90 -12.79
CA PRO A 70 -37.05 0.48 -13.28
C PRO A 70 -36.40 1.72 -13.89
N ALA A 71 -35.75 2.53 -13.04
CA ALA A 71 -34.65 3.32 -13.52
C ALA A 71 -33.73 2.32 -14.19
N LEU A 72 -33.38 2.55 -15.45
CA LEU A 72 -32.22 1.91 -16.05
C LEU A 72 -31.06 2.23 -15.12
N GLU A 73 -30.78 1.35 -14.16
CA GLU A 73 -29.68 1.52 -13.22
C GLU A 73 -28.43 1.49 -14.08
N TRP A 74 -27.87 2.68 -14.30
CA TRP A 74 -26.55 2.82 -14.90
C TRP A 74 -25.54 2.27 -13.89
N VAL A 75 -25.36 0.95 -13.91
CA VAL A 75 -24.43 0.26 -13.01
C VAL A 75 -23.02 0.63 -13.43
N VAL A 76 -22.26 1.23 -12.52
CA VAL A 76 -20.84 1.48 -12.73
C VAL A 76 -20.13 0.13 -12.74
N THR A 77 -19.54 -0.23 -13.87
CA THR A 77 -18.74 -1.45 -14.01
C THR A 77 -17.26 -1.18 -13.77
N LYS A 78 -16.50 -2.25 -13.56
CA LYS A 78 -15.05 -2.20 -13.43
C LYS A 78 -14.40 -1.60 -14.68
N GLU A 79 -14.84 -2.03 -15.86
CA GLU A 79 -14.34 -1.54 -17.15
C GLU A 79 -14.57 -0.04 -17.30
N MET A 80 -15.77 0.44 -16.91
CA MET A 80 -16.10 1.86 -16.94
C MET A 80 -15.18 2.69 -16.06
N LEU A 81 -14.88 2.22 -14.83
CA LEU A 81 -13.92 2.89 -13.96
C LEU A 81 -12.52 2.88 -14.56
N GLN A 82 -12.06 1.74 -15.09
CA GLN A 82 -10.74 1.65 -15.71
C GLN A 82 -10.58 2.57 -16.92
N GLU A 83 -11.61 2.67 -17.77
CA GLU A 83 -11.66 3.61 -18.90
C GLU A 83 -11.66 5.07 -18.42
N THR A 84 -12.37 5.36 -17.33
CA THR A 84 -12.44 6.71 -16.74
C THR A 84 -11.09 7.15 -16.17
N LEU A 85 -10.40 6.24 -15.47
CA LEU A 85 -9.14 6.53 -14.79
C LEU A 85 -7.96 6.63 -15.76
N ARG A 86 -8.08 6.07 -16.98
CA ARG A 86 -6.99 5.99 -17.98
C ARG A 86 -5.67 5.52 -17.34
N GLY A 87 -5.77 4.57 -16.41
CA GLY A 87 -4.66 4.18 -15.54
C GLY A 87 -3.45 3.67 -16.30
N HIS A 88 -2.26 4.11 -15.88
CA HIS A 88 -0.99 3.60 -16.40
C HIS A 88 -0.72 2.18 -15.91
N ASN A 89 -0.24 1.32 -16.81
CA ASN A 89 -0.04 -0.09 -16.51
C ASN A 89 1.30 -0.32 -15.78
N ALA A 90 1.22 -0.51 -14.46
CA ALA A 90 2.39 -0.75 -13.61
C ALA A 90 3.21 -2.01 -13.98
N ASP A 91 2.61 -3.02 -14.63
CA ASP A 91 3.37 -4.19 -15.09
C ASP A 91 4.41 -3.80 -16.16
N ILE A 92 4.16 -2.73 -16.93
CA ILE A 92 5.12 -2.17 -17.90
C ILE A 92 6.31 -1.56 -17.17
N ASP A 93 6.04 -0.73 -16.15
CA ASP A 93 7.06 -0.04 -15.36
C ASP A 93 7.99 -1.03 -14.66
N GLU A 94 7.41 -2.06 -14.05
CA GLU A 94 8.17 -3.13 -13.41
C GLU A 94 9.02 -3.92 -14.40
N SER A 95 8.45 -4.27 -15.55
CA SER A 95 9.18 -4.97 -16.61
C SER A 95 10.34 -4.11 -17.13
N PHE A 96 10.12 -2.81 -17.28
CA PHE A 96 11.16 -1.85 -17.65
C PHE A 96 12.25 -1.78 -16.57
N ALA A 97 11.89 -1.64 -15.29
CA ALA A 97 12.86 -1.60 -14.20
C ALA A 97 13.72 -2.87 -14.14
N LEU A 98 13.11 -4.04 -14.28
CA LEU A 98 13.82 -5.32 -14.33
C LEU A 98 14.75 -5.43 -15.53
N SER A 99 14.36 -4.88 -16.69
CA SER A 99 15.22 -4.85 -17.88
C SER A 99 16.50 -4.03 -17.66
N LYS A 100 16.49 -3.09 -16.70
CA LYS A 100 17.65 -2.28 -16.34
C LYS A 100 18.49 -2.89 -15.22
N ALA A 101 18.02 -3.94 -14.55
CA ALA A 101 18.65 -4.47 -13.35
C ALA A 101 20.13 -4.87 -13.54
N SER A 102 20.51 -5.41 -14.71
CA SER A 102 21.89 -5.79 -15.03
C SER A 102 22.84 -4.59 -15.21
N ASN A 103 22.31 -3.39 -15.41
CA ASN A 103 23.11 -2.18 -15.62
C ASN A 103 23.53 -1.52 -14.30
N PHE A 104 22.89 -1.88 -13.17
CA PHE A 104 23.20 -1.33 -11.86
C PHE A 104 24.44 -1.98 -11.24
N PRO A 105 25.26 -1.22 -10.49
CA PRO A 105 26.37 -1.80 -9.74
C PRO A 105 25.88 -2.84 -8.73
N SER A 106 26.39 -4.08 -8.82
CA SER A 106 25.93 -5.19 -7.96
C SER A 106 26.10 -4.90 -6.46
N ARG A 107 27.11 -4.10 -6.10
CA ARG A 107 27.34 -3.66 -4.71
C ARG A 107 26.18 -2.82 -4.18
N GLU A 108 25.67 -1.89 -4.97
CA GLU A 108 24.59 -0.99 -4.56
C GLU A 108 23.26 -1.77 -4.47
N CYS A 109 22.98 -2.65 -5.44
CA CYS A 109 21.83 -3.56 -5.38
C CYS A 109 21.90 -4.49 -4.15
N THR A 110 23.07 -5.03 -3.83
CA THR A 110 23.27 -5.86 -2.65
C THR A 110 23.05 -5.06 -1.36
N HIS A 111 23.49 -3.79 -1.33
CA HIS A 111 23.30 -2.91 -0.18
C HIS A 111 21.81 -2.59 0.04
N ALA A 112 21.05 -2.29 -1.01
CA ALA A 112 19.59 -2.17 -0.93
C ALA A 112 18.94 -3.45 -0.40
N GLN A 113 19.37 -4.63 -0.85
CA GLN A 113 18.81 -5.91 -0.37
C GLN A 113 19.03 -6.16 1.13
N GLN A 114 20.00 -5.48 1.77
CA GLN A 114 20.22 -5.60 3.22
C GLN A 114 19.10 -4.97 4.05
N ILE A 115 18.24 -4.14 3.47
CA ILE A 115 17.04 -3.59 4.13
C ILE A 115 16.25 -4.69 4.83
N ILE A 116 16.16 -5.88 4.23
CA ILE A 116 15.41 -7.04 4.75
C ILE A 116 15.98 -7.56 6.08
N GLY A 117 17.27 -7.36 6.31
CA GLY A 117 17.94 -7.71 7.55
C GLY A 117 17.72 -6.70 8.68
N ASN A 118 17.18 -5.51 8.38
CA ASN A 118 16.98 -4.45 9.36
C ASN A 118 15.73 -4.71 10.21
N ARG A 119 15.80 -4.36 11.50
CA ARG A 119 14.68 -4.53 12.44
C ARG A 119 13.45 -3.70 12.08
N LEU A 120 13.61 -2.43 11.70
CA LEU A 120 12.47 -1.57 11.32
C LEU A 120 11.72 -2.18 10.14
N PHE A 121 12.44 -2.71 9.14
CA PHE A 121 11.80 -3.39 8.02
C PHE A 121 11.10 -4.68 8.45
N GLN A 122 11.73 -5.51 9.30
CA GLN A 122 11.15 -6.76 9.80
C GLN A 122 9.89 -6.49 10.62
N ASP A 123 9.91 -5.50 11.50
CA ASP A 123 8.77 -5.11 12.32
C ASP A 123 7.62 -4.58 11.44
N TRP A 124 7.94 -3.74 10.44
CA TRP A 124 6.96 -3.25 9.46
C TRP A 124 6.31 -4.39 8.66
N ILE A 125 7.10 -5.27 8.04
CA ILE A 125 6.56 -6.32 7.16
C ILE A 125 5.88 -7.46 7.95
N ALA A 126 6.24 -7.67 9.22
CA ALA A 126 5.59 -8.66 10.09
C ALA A 126 4.39 -8.11 10.89
N SER A 127 4.19 -6.78 10.92
CA SER A 127 3.08 -6.16 11.65
C SER A 127 1.71 -6.61 11.11
N PRO A 128 0.81 -7.14 11.96
CA PRO A 128 -0.53 -7.54 11.55
C PRO A 128 -1.48 -6.34 11.36
N HIS A 129 -1.05 -5.14 11.77
CA HIS A 129 -1.81 -3.90 11.68
C HIS A 129 -1.23 -2.98 10.62
N SER A 130 -2.04 -2.01 10.19
CA SER A 130 -1.60 -0.96 9.28
C SER A 130 -0.37 -0.24 9.83
N THR A 131 0.63 -0.04 8.97
CA THR A 131 1.91 0.56 9.36
C THR A 131 2.61 1.18 8.15
N LYS A 132 3.54 2.09 8.42
CA LYS A 132 4.28 2.84 7.40
C LYS A 132 5.78 2.74 7.69
N LEU A 133 6.60 2.77 6.64
CA LEU A 133 8.06 2.81 6.75
C LEU A 133 8.61 3.72 5.65
N LEU A 134 9.61 4.52 6.01
CA LEU A 134 10.35 5.36 5.08
C LEU A 134 11.80 4.86 5.01
N VAL A 135 12.27 4.55 3.80
CA VAL A 135 13.64 4.13 3.55
C VAL A 135 14.35 5.21 2.75
N HIS A 136 15.44 5.75 3.29
CA HIS A 136 16.27 6.76 2.65
C HIS A 136 17.65 6.24 2.30
N TRP A 137 18.23 6.83 1.27
CA TRP A 137 19.63 6.69 0.94
C TRP A 137 20.22 8.06 0.63
N ASP A 138 20.96 8.63 1.59
CA ASP A 138 21.30 10.06 1.63
C ASP A 138 22.80 10.32 1.48
N GLY A 139 23.63 9.45 2.05
CA GLY A 139 25.06 9.62 2.19
C GLY A 139 25.77 9.49 0.84
N ARG A 140 26.14 8.27 0.47
CA ARG A 140 26.72 8.03 -0.86
C ARG A 140 25.62 7.63 -1.82
N LEU A 141 25.02 8.63 -2.48
CA LEU A 141 23.94 8.41 -3.43
C LEU A 141 24.34 7.34 -4.45
N PRO A 142 23.52 6.29 -4.60
CA PRO A 142 23.77 5.24 -5.58
C PRO A 142 23.63 5.78 -7.00
N ARG A 143 24.19 5.05 -7.96
CA ARG A 143 24.02 5.37 -9.37
C ARG A 143 22.55 5.19 -9.77
N THR A 144 21.99 6.19 -10.44
CA THR A 144 20.68 6.09 -11.09
C THR A 144 20.81 5.74 -12.56
N ILE A 145 19.86 5.00 -13.09
CA ILE A 145 19.80 4.59 -14.51
C ILE A 145 18.36 4.75 -14.98
N ALA A 146 18.13 5.67 -15.93
CA ALA A 146 16.78 6.06 -16.36
C ALA A 146 15.89 6.44 -15.15
N ASP A 147 16.45 7.27 -14.27
CA ASP A 147 15.79 7.78 -13.04
C ASP A 147 15.35 6.71 -12.03
N LEU A 148 15.73 5.46 -12.26
CA LEU A 148 15.60 4.36 -11.30
C LEU A 148 16.85 4.29 -10.42
N SER A 149 16.64 3.91 -9.16
CA SER A 149 17.68 3.64 -8.17
C SER A 149 17.72 2.14 -7.82
N PRO A 150 18.73 1.68 -7.07
CA PRO A 150 18.69 0.34 -6.48
C PRO A 150 17.50 0.11 -5.54
N LEU A 151 16.91 1.18 -4.97
CA LEU A 151 15.67 1.08 -4.20
C LEU A 151 14.47 0.81 -5.10
N SER A 152 14.45 1.34 -6.33
CA SER A 152 13.43 0.99 -7.33
C SER A 152 13.45 -0.52 -7.62
N LEU A 153 14.63 -1.09 -7.84
CA LEU A 153 14.79 -2.55 -8.05
C LEU A 153 14.38 -3.36 -6.82
N PHE A 154 14.66 -2.84 -5.62
CA PHE A 154 14.22 -3.44 -4.37
C PHE A 154 12.69 -3.46 -4.28
N CYS A 155 12.02 -2.34 -4.55
CA CYS A 155 10.56 -2.23 -4.58
C CYS A 155 9.94 -3.18 -5.63
N THR A 156 10.48 -3.23 -6.84
CA THR A 156 10.02 -4.17 -7.88
C THR A 156 10.17 -5.62 -7.43
N SER A 157 11.34 -5.98 -6.88
CA SER A 157 11.58 -7.35 -6.36
C SER A 157 10.62 -7.70 -5.22
N MET A 158 10.38 -6.76 -4.29
CA MET A 158 9.45 -6.92 -3.19
C MET A 158 8.00 -7.11 -3.70
N SER A 159 7.60 -6.32 -4.70
CA SER A 159 6.28 -6.41 -5.32
C SER A 159 6.07 -7.78 -5.97
N GLN A 160 7.05 -8.31 -6.70
CA GLN A 160 6.99 -9.67 -7.27
C GLN A 160 6.86 -10.75 -6.20
N MET A 161 7.58 -10.60 -5.09
CA MET A 161 7.54 -11.55 -3.97
C MET A 161 6.18 -11.52 -3.28
N LEU A 162 5.63 -10.34 -3.03
CA LEU A 162 4.29 -10.17 -2.44
C LEU A 162 3.20 -10.75 -3.35
N ARG A 163 3.30 -10.59 -4.69
CA ARG A 163 2.35 -11.21 -5.64
C ARG A 163 2.34 -12.73 -5.56
N GLY A 164 3.47 -13.34 -5.22
CA GLY A 164 3.57 -14.78 -5.03
C GLY A 164 2.85 -15.30 -3.77
N HIS A 165 2.37 -14.41 -2.89
CA HIS A 165 1.75 -14.78 -1.63
C HIS A 165 0.25 -14.43 -1.63
N PRO A 166 -0.68 -15.38 -1.43
CA PRO A 166 -2.12 -15.21 -1.71
C PRO A 166 -2.85 -14.20 -0.81
N ARG A 167 -2.22 -13.77 0.29
CA ARG A 167 -2.80 -12.84 1.26
C ARG A 167 -2.29 -11.40 1.15
N PHE A 168 -1.53 -11.10 0.11
CA PHE A 168 -1.00 -9.77 -0.12
C PHE A 168 -1.43 -9.24 -1.47
N ILE A 169 -1.82 -7.98 -1.49
CA ILE A 169 -2.06 -7.22 -2.72
C ILE A 169 -0.99 -6.13 -2.76
N PRO A 170 0.11 -6.31 -3.51
CA PRO A 170 1.08 -5.25 -3.71
C PRO A 170 0.65 -4.33 -4.84
N LEU A 171 0.62 -3.03 -4.55
CA LEU A 171 0.52 -1.95 -5.52
C LEU A 171 1.85 -1.21 -5.52
N ILE A 172 2.34 -0.85 -6.70
CA ILE A 172 3.64 -0.20 -6.86
C ILE A 172 3.53 1.03 -7.74
N TRP A 173 4.29 2.06 -7.39
CA TRP A 173 4.51 3.24 -8.23
C TRP A 173 5.99 3.63 -8.18
N LEU A 174 6.61 3.78 -9.34
CA LEU A 174 8.01 4.18 -9.47
C LEU A 174 8.06 5.63 -9.95
N CYS A 175 8.19 6.60 -9.03
CA CYS A 175 8.11 8.03 -9.37
C CYS A 175 9.11 8.44 -10.47
N GLY A 176 10.30 7.81 -10.49
CA GLY A 176 11.34 8.11 -11.49
C GLY A 176 10.94 7.85 -12.94
N LEU A 177 9.92 7.01 -13.19
CA LEU A 177 9.46 6.73 -14.56
C LEU A 177 8.37 7.69 -15.05
N HIS A 178 7.88 8.58 -14.20
CA HIS A 178 6.71 9.42 -14.44
C HIS A 178 7.03 10.88 -14.17
N LEU A 179 8.11 11.37 -14.78
CA LEU A 179 8.64 12.72 -14.56
C LEU A 179 8.43 13.67 -15.74
N ASP A 180 8.09 13.16 -16.93
CA ASP A 180 7.99 13.98 -18.13
C ASP A 180 6.63 14.71 -18.17
N PRO A 181 6.59 16.03 -17.95
CA PRO A 181 5.32 16.78 -17.91
C PRO A 181 4.58 16.78 -19.25
N ASP A 182 5.25 16.43 -20.36
CA ASP A 182 4.61 16.29 -21.68
C ASP A 182 3.86 14.95 -21.81
N GLU A 183 4.08 13.99 -20.89
CA GLU A 183 3.34 12.75 -20.81
C GLU A 183 2.06 12.89 -19.97
N SER A 184 0.98 12.21 -20.37
CA SER A 184 -0.31 12.27 -19.69
C SER A 184 -0.38 11.51 -18.35
N SER A 185 0.73 10.92 -17.89
CA SER A 185 0.81 10.00 -16.75
C SER A 185 1.73 10.48 -15.63
N VAL A 186 1.69 11.78 -15.32
CA VAL A 186 2.59 12.41 -14.34
C VAL A 186 1.85 12.94 -13.11
N GLY A 187 2.53 12.91 -11.96
CA GLY A 187 2.07 13.55 -10.73
C GLY A 187 1.15 12.72 -9.84
N GLY A 188 0.56 13.38 -8.85
CA GLY A 188 -0.26 12.77 -7.80
C GLY A 188 -1.48 12.02 -8.34
N SER A 189 -2.23 12.66 -9.23
CA SER A 189 -3.46 12.09 -9.80
C SER A 189 -3.17 10.83 -10.60
N SER A 190 -2.14 10.83 -11.46
CA SER A 190 -1.75 9.65 -12.25
C SER A 190 -1.28 8.50 -11.37
N MET A 191 -0.54 8.80 -10.29
CA MET A 191 -0.17 7.79 -9.29
C MET A 191 -1.42 7.17 -8.66
N LEU A 192 -2.38 7.97 -8.18
CA LEU A 192 -3.61 7.46 -7.58
C LEU A 192 -4.44 6.64 -8.58
N CYS A 193 -4.59 7.12 -9.82
CA CYS A 193 -5.27 6.37 -10.89
C CYS A 193 -4.60 5.01 -11.14
N SER A 194 -3.27 4.95 -11.19
CA SER A 194 -2.56 3.68 -11.37
C SER A 194 -2.74 2.74 -10.18
N LEU A 195 -2.63 3.23 -8.95
CA LEU A 195 -2.85 2.41 -7.75
C LEU A 195 -4.28 1.85 -7.73
N ILE A 196 -5.28 2.66 -8.07
CA ILE A 196 -6.67 2.22 -8.18
C ILE A 196 -6.84 1.16 -9.28
N ASP A 197 -6.29 1.39 -10.48
CA ASP A 197 -6.37 0.41 -11.57
C ASP A 197 -5.69 -0.91 -11.21
N GLN A 198 -4.51 -0.86 -10.59
CA GLN A 198 -3.83 -2.04 -10.06
C GLN A 198 -4.71 -2.78 -9.06
N LEU A 199 -5.38 -2.07 -8.14
CA LEU A 199 -6.27 -2.67 -7.16
C LEU A 199 -7.47 -3.35 -7.83
N LEU A 200 -8.14 -2.66 -8.75
CA LEU A 200 -9.28 -3.17 -9.52
C LEU A 200 -8.90 -4.43 -10.32
N ARG A 201 -7.68 -4.53 -10.85
CA ARG A 201 -7.20 -5.73 -11.56
C ARG A 201 -6.95 -6.92 -10.65
N ARG A 202 -6.63 -6.69 -9.37
CA ARG A 202 -6.16 -7.72 -8.43
C ARG A 202 -7.24 -8.20 -7.47
N HIS A 203 -8.35 -7.49 -7.36
CA HIS A 203 -9.46 -7.85 -6.48
C HIS A 203 -10.80 -7.50 -7.12
N GLU A 204 -11.83 -8.29 -6.82
CA GLU A 204 -13.19 -8.05 -7.31
C GLU A 204 -13.96 -7.22 -6.28
N PHE A 205 -14.63 -6.16 -6.75
CA PHE A 205 -15.30 -5.18 -5.88
C PHE A 205 -16.79 -5.11 -6.18
N ASP A 206 -17.57 -4.84 -5.13
CA ASP A 206 -18.96 -4.44 -5.31
C ASP A 206 -19.02 -2.94 -5.59
N LEU A 207 -19.28 -2.61 -6.86
CA LEU A 207 -19.36 -1.24 -7.35
C LEU A 207 -20.79 -0.69 -7.35
N SER A 208 -21.79 -1.50 -6.96
CA SER A 208 -23.20 -1.09 -6.96
C SER A 208 -23.45 0.18 -6.12
N SER A 209 -22.74 0.30 -4.99
CA SER A 209 -22.84 1.44 -4.09
C SER A 209 -22.41 2.76 -4.73
N ILE A 210 -21.55 2.74 -5.75
CA ILE A 210 -21.19 3.96 -6.50
C ILE A 210 -22.43 4.51 -7.21
N THR A 211 -23.19 3.65 -7.88
CA THR A 211 -24.44 4.03 -8.56
C THR A 211 -25.54 4.38 -7.55
N THR A 212 -25.74 3.58 -6.50
CA THR A 212 -26.90 3.71 -5.61
C THR A 212 -26.77 4.88 -4.63
N THR A 213 -25.57 5.13 -4.11
CA THR A 213 -25.36 6.10 -3.03
C THR A 213 -24.57 7.34 -3.45
N GLY A 214 -24.06 7.37 -4.68
CA GLY A 214 -23.13 8.41 -5.12
C GLY A 214 -21.85 8.39 -4.30
N ALA A 215 -21.34 7.18 -4.00
CA ALA A 215 -20.16 7.00 -3.16
C ALA A 215 -18.96 7.79 -3.70
N VAL A 216 -18.87 7.92 -5.03
CA VAL A 216 -17.91 8.78 -5.73
C VAL A 216 -18.54 9.55 -6.90
N ASN A 217 -17.94 10.66 -7.30
CA ASN A 217 -18.35 11.49 -8.44
C ASN A 217 -17.50 11.19 -9.69
N LEU A 218 -18.10 10.50 -10.67
CA LEU A 218 -17.42 10.09 -11.90
C LEU A 218 -16.85 11.25 -12.72
N ASN A 219 -17.48 12.43 -12.72
CA ASN A 219 -16.98 13.58 -13.46
C ASN A 219 -15.68 14.13 -12.85
N LEU A 220 -15.59 14.11 -11.51
CA LEU A 220 -14.38 14.53 -10.79
C LEU A 220 -13.25 13.49 -10.94
N LEU A 221 -13.59 12.21 -10.98
CA LEU A 221 -12.63 11.15 -11.31
C LEU A 221 -12.07 11.32 -12.72
N GLN A 222 -12.93 11.64 -13.71
CA GLN A 222 -12.51 11.85 -15.09
C GLN A 222 -11.58 13.07 -15.23
N SER A 223 -11.78 14.11 -14.42
CA SER A 223 -10.88 15.28 -14.39
C SER A 223 -9.59 15.05 -13.59
N GLY A 224 -9.41 13.88 -12.97
CA GLY A 224 -8.24 13.57 -12.15
C GLY A 224 -8.21 14.32 -10.80
N ASP A 225 -9.37 14.59 -10.19
CA ASP A 225 -9.41 15.24 -8.88
C ASP A 225 -8.84 14.31 -7.79
N ASP A 226 -7.74 14.72 -7.16
CA ASP A 226 -7.03 13.91 -6.16
C ASP A 226 -7.90 13.51 -4.97
N LYS A 227 -8.80 14.38 -4.52
CA LYS A 227 -9.68 14.09 -3.38
C LYS A 227 -10.69 13.03 -3.73
N GLU A 228 -11.26 13.10 -4.93
CA GLU A 228 -12.19 12.10 -5.41
C GLU A 228 -11.48 10.76 -5.70
N LEU A 229 -10.26 10.79 -6.23
CA LEU A 229 -9.42 9.61 -6.41
C LEU A 229 -9.08 8.94 -5.06
N LEU A 230 -8.67 9.72 -4.06
CA LEU A 230 -8.43 9.21 -2.70
C LEU A 230 -9.71 8.63 -2.08
N ARG A 231 -10.86 9.26 -2.33
CA ARG A 231 -12.16 8.76 -1.87
C ARG A 231 -12.52 7.43 -2.53
N LEU A 232 -12.26 7.28 -3.83
CA LEU A 232 -12.43 6.01 -4.53
C LEU A 232 -11.47 4.96 -3.97
N LEU A 233 -10.20 5.30 -3.80
CA LEU A 233 -9.21 4.38 -3.23
C LEU A 233 -9.65 3.91 -1.84
N TYR A 234 -10.04 4.83 -0.95
CA TYR A 234 -10.55 4.50 0.38
C TYR A 234 -11.79 3.59 0.32
N PHE A 235 -12.75 3.90 -0.56
CA PHE A 235 -13.94 3.08 -0.77
C PHE A 235 -13.61 1.65 -1.20
N LEU A 236 -12.63 1.47 -2.10
CA LEU A 236 -12.19 0.14 -2.51
C LEU A 236 -11.47 -0.59 -1.38
N VAL A 237 -10.58 0.10 -0.65
CA VAL A 237 -9.83 -0.50 0.45
C VAL A 237 -10.75 -0.99 1.58
N LEU A 238 -11.85 -0.29 1.85
CA LEU A 238 -12.87 -0.71 2.82
C LEU A 238 -13.52 -2.06 2.49
N GLN A 239 -13.53 -2.46 1.23
CA GLN A 239 -14.11 -3.72 0.77
C GLN A 239 -13.11 -4.88 0.78
N ILE A 240 -11.83 -4.62 1.04
CA ILE A 240 -10.81 -5.66 1.09
C ILE A 240 -11.04 -6.51 2.36
N PRO A 241 -11.08 -7.86 2.24
CA PRO A 241 -11.22 -8.74 3.39
C PRO A 241 -10.12 -8.53 4.44
N ASP A 242 -10.49 -8.68 5.71
CA ASP A 242 -9.60 -8.47 6.87
C ASP A 242 -8.39 -9.41 6.94
N ILE A 243 -8.47 -10.57 6.30
CA ILE A 243 -7.39 -11.54 6.11
C ILE A 243 -6.33 -11.10 5.09
N ILE A 244 -6.68 -10.19 4.18
CA ILE A 244 -5.80 -9.68 3.14
C ILE A 244 -5.04 -8.45 3.67
N THR A 245 -3.80 -8.30 3.21
CA THR A 245 -2.96 -7.13 3.48
C THR A 245 -2.66 -6.39 2.19
N LEU A 246 -3.04 -5.13 2.14
CA LEU A 246 -2.69 -4.22 1.06
C LEU A 246 -1.30 -3.65 1.31
N VAL A 247 -0.42 -3.69 0.32
CA VAL A 247 0.94 -3.13 0.43
C VAL A 247 1.14 -2.11 -0.68
N LEU A 248 1.41 -0.87 -0.29
CA LEU A 248 1.69 0.26 -1.17
C LEU A 248 3.20 0.50 -1.19
N LEU A 249 3.84 0.35 -2.35
CA LEU A 249 5.26 0.56 -2.57
C LEU A 249 5.45 1.79 -3.46
N ILE A 250 5.78 2.95 -2.88
CA ILE A 250 5.99 4.19 -3.63
C ILE A 250 7.47 4.55 -3.59
N ASP A 251 8.12 4.47 -4.75
CA ASP A 251 9.57 4.65 -4.86
C ASP A 251 9.98 6.01 -5.40
N ASN A 252 11.11 6.51 -4.89
CA ASN A 252 11.67 7.83 -5.15
C ASN A 252 10.69 8.98 -4.86
N VAL A 253 10.00 8.92 -3.71
CA VAL A 253 8.99 9.90 -3.30
C VAL A 253 9.50 11.34 -3.23
N VAL A 254 10.80 11.58 -3.01
CA VAL A 254 11.38 12.95 -3.07
C VAL A 254 11.12 13.65 -4.41
N LEU A 255 10.99 12.89 -5.50
CA LEU A 255 10.69 13.45 -6.82
C LEU A 255 9.28 14.04 -6.87
N TYR A 256 8.36 13.51 -6.06
CA TYR A 256 6.96 13.93 -5.99
C TYR A 256 6.71 15.00 -4.92
N GLU A 257 7.72 15.36 -4.13
CA GLU A 257 7.65 16.53 -3.24
C GLU A 257 7.79 17.85 -4.01
N ARG A 258 8.21 17.79 -5.27
CA ARG A 258 8.32 18.97 -6.12
C ARG A 258 6.93 19.52 -6.46
N GLU A 259 6.80 20.84 -6.44
CA GLU A 259 5.51 21.52 -6.61
C GLU A 259 4.87 21.19 -7.97
N GLU A 260 5.68 21.07 -9.02
CA GLU A 260 5.23 20.73 -10.38
C GLU A 260 4.55 19.35 -10.49
N MET A 261 4.79 18.45 -9.54
CA MET A 261 4.20 17.11 -9.54
C MET A 261 2.80 17.09 -8.93
N HIS A 262 2.38 18.18 -8.28
CA HIS A 262 1.08 18.32 -7.62
C HIS A 262 0.68 17.09 -6.78
N ALA A 263 1.65 16.44 -6.13
CA ALA A 263 1.43 15.13 -5.51
C ALA A 263 1.29 15.17 -3.98
N PHE A 264 1.39 16.35 -3.37
CA PHE A 264 1.35 16.49 -1.91
C PHE A 264 0.07 15.90 -1.30
N ASP A 265 -1.10 16.27 -1.83
CA ASP A 265 -2.39 15.77 -1.34
C ASP A 265 -2.50 14.24 -1.51
N ALA A 266 -2.02 13.70 -2.62
CA ALA A 266 -1.96 12.25 -2.84
C ALA A 266 -1.08 11.55 -1.80
N LEU A 267 0.15 12.02 -1.57
CA LEU A 267 1.08 11.45 -0.60
C LEU A 267 0.53 11.50 0.83
N VAL A 268 -0.06 12.63 1.23
CA VAL A 268 -0.73 12.81 2.53
C VAL A 268 -1.94 11.89 2.64
N GLY A 269 -2.71 11.73 1.57
CA GLY A 269 -3.84 10.81 1.52
C GLY A 269 -3.43 9.35 1.73
N LEU A 270 -2.33 8.91 1.09
CA LEU A 270 -1.78 7.56 1.31
C LEU A 270 -1.30 7.36 2.75
N LEU A 271 -0.69 8.37 3.37
CA LEU A 271 -0.34 8.35 4.80
C LEU A 271 -1.59 8.26 5.68
N GLY A 272 -2.65 8.98 5.31
CA GLY A 272 -3.96 8.94 5.96
C GLY A 272 -4.55 7.54 6.01
N LEU A 273 -4.49 6.79 4.89
CA LEU A 273 -5.01 5.42 4.81
C LEU A 273 -4.41 4.48 5.87
N VAL A 274 -3.14 4.67 6.23
CA VAL A 274 -2.48 3.84 7.25
C VAL A 274 -3.01 4.11 8.65
N ASN A 275 -3.46 5.34 8.92
CA ASN A 275 -3.97 5.75 10.23
C ASN A 275 -5.45 5.42 10.44
N GLU A 276 -6.17 5.09 9.36
CA GLU A 276 -7.58 4.74 9.41
C GLU A 276 -7.82 3.33 9.94
N ARG A 277 -8.99 3.14 10.58
CA ARG A 277 -9.43 1.81 11.03
C ARG A 277 -10.12 1.09 9.89
N LEU A 278 -9.30 0.44 9.06
CA LEU A 278 -9.73 -0.36 7.92
C LEU A 278 -9.83 -1.85 8.28
N PRO A 279 -10.72 -2.62 7.62
CA PRO A 279 -10.79 -4.07 7.85
C PRO A 279 -9.49 -4.78 7.48
N ALA A 280 -8.95 -4.48 6.30
CA ALA A 280 -7.66 -4.97 5.83
C ALA A 280 -6.50 -4.15 6.42
N ALA A 281 -5.39 -4.82 6.69
CA ALA A 281 -4.15 -4.13 7.08
C ALA A 281 -3.54 -3.43 5.86
N VAL A 282 -3.16 -2.16 6.01
CA VAL A 282 -2.51 -1.36 4.96
C VAL A 282 -1.07 -1.08 5.34
N LYS A 283 -0.12 -1.54 4.51
CA LYS A 283 1.30 -1.29 4.68
C LYS A 283 1.80 -0.30 3.65
N LEU A 284 2.37 0.80 4.09
CA LEU A 284 2.97 1.80 3.22
C LEU A 284 4.49 1.73 3.32
N LEU A 285 5.16 1.58 2.18
CA LEU A 285 6.61 1.76 2.06
C LEU A 285 6.88 2.93 1.12
N PHE A 286 7.51 3.95 1.67
CA PHE A 286 8.14 4.99 0.88
C PHE A 286 9.64 4.71 0.79
N THR A 287 10.19 4.74 -0.41
CA THR A 287 11.63 4.68 -0.64
C THR A 287 12.08 5.96 -1.33
N SER A 288 13.29 6.45 -1.02
CA SER A 288 13.76 7.69 -1.61
C SER A 288 15.28 7.76 -1.73
N THR A 289 15.74 8.32 -2.85
CA THR A 289 17.15 8.63 -3.11
C THR A 289 17.24 9.97 -3.88
N PRO A 290 17.71 11.07 -3.27
CA PRO A 290 18.00 11.22 -1.84
C PRO A 290 16.73 11.16 -0.99
N GLY A 291 16.88 11.26 0.32
CA GLY A 291 15.81 11.31 1.30
C GLY A 291 14.90 12.51 1.13
N THR A 292 13.71 12.38 1.70
CA THR A 292 12.63 13.35 1.62
C THR A 292 12.74 14.47 2.64
N THR A 293 12.04 15.56 2.36
CA THR A 293 11.89 16.73 3.24
C THR A 293 10.46 16.87 3.74
N GLU A 294 9.48 16.88 2.84
CA GLU A 294 8.07 17.18 3.16
C GLU A 294 7.37 16.03 3.88
N VAL A 295 7.41 14.81 3.33
CA VAL A 295 6.76 13.64 3.94
C VAL A 295 7.53 13.09 5.14
N ARG A 296 8.79 13.51 5.33
CA ARG A 296 9.69 13.03 6.38
C ARG A 296 9.09 13.15 7.78
N GLY A 297 8.46 14.28 8.08
CA GLY A 297 7.90 14.57 9.40
C GLY A 297 6.88 13.53 9.87
N ALA A 298 6.14 12.92 8.93
CA ALA A 298 5.17 11.86 9.24
C ALA A 298 5.79 10.53 9.70
N PHE A 299 7.12 10.38 9.63
CA PHE A 299 7.84 9.16 10.01
C PHE A 299 8.86 9.40 11.13
N GLU A 300 9.44 10.61 11.19
CA GLU A 300 10.54 10.94 12.09
C GLU A 300 10.13 10.85 13.57
N ASP A 301 8.96 11.39 13.92
CA ASP A 301 8.44 11.40 15.29
C ASP A 301 8.18 9.99 15.85
N GLU A 302 7.94 9.03 14.96
CA GLU A 302 7.66 7.63 15.30
C GLU A 302 8.92 6.73 15.18
N GLY A 303 10.07 7.29 14.77
CA GLY A 303 11.30 6.53 14.55
C GLY A 303 11.21 5.54 13.38
N LEU A 304 10.36 5.83 12.38
CA LEU A 304 10.04 4.93 11.25
C LEU A 304 10.88 5.21 10.00
N ILE A 305 12.08 5.78 10.17
CA ILE A 305 13.02 6.07 9.09
C ILE A 305 14.19 5.09 9.13
N LEU A 306 14.33 4.29 8.08
CA LEU A 306 15.47 3.40 7.85
C LEU A 306 16.43 4.08 6.88
N ASN A 307 17.61 4.46 7.38
CA ASN A 307 18.68 4.99 6.54
C ASN A 307 19.58 3.86 6.02
N VAL A 308 19.65 3.68 4.71
CA VAL A 308 20.45 2.65 4.04
C VAL A 308 21.95 2.82 4.32
N ASP A 309 22.45 4.04 4.50
CA ASP A 309 23.86 4.30 4.81
C ASP A 309 24.28 3.74 6.19
N THR A 310 23.31 3.45 7.06
CA THR A 310 23.56 2.83 8.39
C THR A 310 23.59 1.31 8.35
N LEU A 311 23.25 0.70 7.21
CA LEU A 311 23.27 -0.74 7.07
C LEU A 311 24.72 -1.26 7.05
N PRO A 312 24.96 -2.50 7.51
CA PRO A 312 26.31 -3.05 7.55
C PRO A 312 26.89 -3.14 6.13
N SER A 313 27.85 -2.30 5.79
CA SER A 313 28.56 -2.46 4.52
C SER A 313 29.18 -3.86 4.51
N LEU A 314 28.80 -4.70 3.55
CA LEU A 314 29.38 -6.03 3.41
C LEU A 314 30.85 -5.84 2.99
N VAL A 315 31.75 -5.80 3.95
CA VAL A 315 33.20 -5.80 3.70
C VAL A 315 33.62 -7.26 3.51
N TRP A 316 33.44 -7.81 2.31
CA TRP A 316 34.12 -9.00 1.76
C TRP A 316 33.74 -9.13 0.28
N ALA A 317 34.62 -9.42 -0.70
CA ALA A 317 35.99 -9.92 -0.74
C ALA A 317 36.90 -8.92 -1.52
N PRO A 318 38.25 -9.06 -1.55
CA PRO A 318 39.07 -8.23 -2.44
C PRO A 318 38.56 -8.47 -3.85
N SER A 319 38.18 -7.40 -4.56
CA SER A 319 37.71 -7.53 -5.94
C SER A 319 38.80 -8.22 -6.75
N ASP A 320 38.41 -9.05 -7.72
CA ASP A 320 39.36 -9.64 -8.68
C ASP A 320 40.20 -8.54 -9.34
N GLU A 321 39.69 -7.31 -9.46
CA GLU A 321 40.42 -6.10 -9.88
C GLU A 321 41.54 -5.65 -8.93
N ARG A 322 41.41 -5.89 -7.62
CA ARG A 322 42.43 -5.57 -6.62
C ARG A 322 43.47 -6.70 -6.56
N VAL A 323 43.03 -7.95 -6.68
CA VAL A 323 43.92 -9.12 -6.79
C VAL A 323 44.71 -9.09 -8.11
N ALA A 324 44.08 -8.70 -9.22
CA ALA A 324 44.74 -8.53 -10.52
C ALA A 324 45.77 -7.40 -10.50
N ARG A 325 45.47 -6.27 -9.83
CA ARG A 325 46.44 -5.19 -9.66
C ARG A 325 47.64 -5.59 -8.81
N GLU A 326 47.43 -6.31 -7.71
CA GLU A 326 48.56 -6.77 -6.88
C GLU A 326 49.37 -7.90 -7.54
N LEU A 327 48.76 -8.68 -8.43
CA LEU A 327 49.46 -9.68 -9.26
C LEU A 327 50.25 -9.06 -10.42
N GLU A 328 49.81 -7.92 -10.96
CA GLU A 328 50.57 -7.15 -11.96
C GLU A 328 51.78 -6.45 -11.33
N ASP A 329 51.62 -5.88 -10.13
CA ASP A 329 52.71 -5.22 -9.40
C ASP A 329 53.78 -6.20 -8.88
N THR A 330 53.41 -7.46 -8.58
CA THR A 330 54.37 -8.51 -8.17
C THR A 330 55.06 -9.23 -9.33
N ALA A 331 54.63 -8.99 -10.57
CA ALA A 331 55.25 -9.56 -11.77
C ALA A 331 56.33 -8.64 -12.40
N GLN A 332 56.62 -7.49 -11.78
CA GLN A 332 57.61 -6.51 -12.25
C GLN A 332 58.85 -6.37 -11.33
N GLU A 333 59.03 -7.25 -10.34
CA GLU A 333 60.31 -7.44 -9.62
C GLU A 333 61.09 -8.66 -10.12
#